data_AF-A0A8H3UDM5-F1
#
_entry.id   AF-A0A8H3UDM5-F1
#
_cell.length_a   1.000
_cell.length_b   1.000
_cell.length_c   1.000
_cell.angle_alpha   90.00
_cell.angle_beta   90.00
_cell.angle_gamma   90.00
#
_symmetry.space_group_name_H-M   'P 1'
#
loop_
_entity.id
_entity.type
_entity.pdbx_description
1 polymer ?
#
loop_
_entity_poly.entity_id
_entity_poly.type
_entity_poly.pdbx_seq_one_letter_code
_entity_poly.pdbx_strand_id
1 'polypeptide(L)'
;MFSSQGNDRFSGRGRGRAGYASTSRGGQGWRPTQVIPRTPSPPLGPVLTKILDHELNGDDILLSKAKITNVQDIASYNWIKANEPTIIVPGMPPKWTPTASSTRLAEDNPDGTYYRDPNAAYFPSYPMEPVVRSIFESHIDHDFDPTTIDIFGCGSTLGNLLRFVRNVETEKPFRFLVEVVGNTVFFIRRENSPKEVIHDVRGFGHSFPEANTTWDANVQGSETHQRIIRYQLGDVNVAIRFEADGYLADKVQGQAKASIARHHGVDEDSLVSALAGSTIDAMKHSDSNSLNLIQGSRYVPQSAVFDLKTRTIKKKYNDTTLSDQIPRLWIRQIPSFILAYHERGVFRSNEVTVHDVKPDVIRWETDNRRDVRKLIALINKISNFVKTTPEQKLEVQYKDGIGLELRKQDAGVTPVLPEDLAARWAGEGKFNVNGDFKDDKEAKFGSDDGGVDLGEESNDEFGLDDGPDDDLRGWDSESEKDFTACSAEDCGYCGHCSY
;
A
#
# COMPACT_ATOMS: atom_id res chain seq x y z
N MET A 1 25.12 -65.38 20.67
CA MET A 1 25.19 -66.55 21.57
C MET A 1 24.95 -66.06 22.99
N PHE A 2 23.88 -66.54 23.63
CA PHE A 2 23.55 -66.59 25.08
C PHE A 2 23.56 -65.25 25.86
N SER A 3 22.42 -64.77 26.39
CA SER A 3 21.79 -65.19 27.68
C SER A 3 22.68 -64.82 28.87
N SER A 4 22.27 -64.25 30.01
CA SER A 4 21.00 -64.09 30.73
C SER A 4 21.32 -63.33 32.04
N GLN A 5 20.27 -62.81 32.71
CA GLN A 5 20.01 -62.81 34.19
C GLN A 5 21.21 -62.77 35.16
N GLY A 6 21.26 -61.98 36.23
CA GLY A 6 20.22 -61.43 37.11
C GLY A 6 20.81 -61.24 38.53
N ASN A 7 19.98 -60.74 39.46
CA ASN A 7 20.14 -60.53 40.92
C ASN A 7 20.76 -59.18 41.38
N ASP A 8 19.97 -58.27 41.99
CA ASP A 8 19.37 -58.26 43.36
C ASP A 8 20.40 -57.77 44.41
N ARG A 9 20.18 -56.85 45.37
CA ARG A 9 18.98 -56.28 46.02
C ARG A 9 19.35 -55.16 47.04
N PHE A 10 18.30 -54.53 47.60
CA PHE A 10 18.17 -53.68 48.82
C PHE A 10 18.34 -52.17 48.62
N SER A 11 17.46 -51.27 49.09
CA SER A 11 16.24 -51.29 49.91
C SER A 11 15.57 -49.91 49.77
N GLY A 12 14.24 -49.77 49.69
CA GLY A 12 13.46 -49.38 50.87
C GLY A 12 12.31 -48.39 50.54
N ARG A 13 11.08 -48.93 50.55
CA ARG A 13 9.78 -48.38 51.03
C ARG A 13 9.42 -46.88 50.84
N GLY A 14 8.20 -46.66 50.34
CA GLY A 14 7.34 -45.59 50.86
C GLY A 14 6.28 -45.03 49.91
N ARG A 15 5.13 -45.71 49.78
CA ARG A 15 3.92 -45.19 49.13
C ARG A 15 3.27 -44.09 49.99
N GLY A 16 2.67 -43.10 49.34
CA GLY A 16 1.66 -42.21 49.92
C GLY A 16 0.89 -41.49 48.82
N ARG A 17 -0.31 -41.99 48.49
CA ARG A 17 -1.28 -41.44 47.53
C ARG A 17 -2.52 -41.02 48.31
N ALA A 18 -2.85 -39.73 48.28
CA ALA A 18 -4.16 -39.11 48.55
C ALA A 18 -4.02 -37.65 48.10
N GLY A 19 -4.74 -37.07 47.14
CA GLY A 19 -6.10 -37.29 46.66
C GLY A 19 -6.97 -36.16 47.20
N TYR A 20 -7.37 -35.19 46.36
CA TYR A 20 -8.55 -34.34 46.55
C TYR A 20 -9.00 -33.74 45.21
N ALA A 21 -10.29 -33.43 45.17
CA ALA A 21 -11.19 -33.49 44.02
C ALA A 21 -11.20 -32.25 43.12
N SER A 22 -11.83 -32.47 41.97
CA SER A 22 -12.22 -31.54 40.93
C SER A 22 -12.88 -30.26 41.43
N THR A 23 -12.49 -29.13 40.82
CA THR A 23 -13.43 -28.02 40.59
C THR A 23 -13.52 -27.78 39.09
N SER A 24 -14.73 -27.96 38.59
CA SER A 24 -15.17 -27.56 37.25
C SER A 24 -15.04 -26.04 37.14
N ARG A 25 -14.24 -25.57 36.19
CA ARG A 25 -14.36 -24.20 35.64
C ARG A 25 -14.60 -24.36 34.15
N GLY A 26 -15.77 -23.87 33.74
CA GLY A 26 -16.34 -24.06 32.41
C GLY A 26 -15.37 -23.66 31.32
N GLY A 27 -15.30 -24.49 30.29
CA GLY A 27 -14.66 -24.12 29.04
C GLY A 27 -15.35 -22.88 28.50
N GLN A 28 -14.60 -21.79 28.41
CA GLN A 28 -14.93 -20.73 27.46
C GLN A 28 -14.85 -21.37 26.09
N GLY A 29 -16.02 -21.60 25.51
CA GLY A 29 -16.14 -22.00 24.11
C GLY A 29 -15.40 -20.98 23.26
N TRP A 30 -14.57 -21.47 22.34
CA TRP A 30 -14.08 -20.70 21.22
C TRP A 30 -15.25 -19.95 20.61
N ARG A 31 -15.30 -18.63 20.78
CA ARG A 31 -16.20 -17.80 19.99
C ARG A 31 -15.66 -17.87 18.57
N PRO A 32 -16.40 -18.40 17.59
CA PRO A 32 -15.99 -18.31 16.21
C PRO A 32 -15.85 -16.82 15.88
N THR A 33 -14.67 -16.41 15.43
CA THR A 33 -14.44 -15.08 14.85
C THR A 33 -15.57 -14.83 13.87
N GLN A 34 -16.31 -13.73 14.05
CA GLN A 34 -17.36 -13.38 13.10
C GLN A 34 -16.72 -13.31 11.72
N VAL A 35 -17.11 -14.23 10.84
CA VAL A 35 -16.70 -14.22 9.44
C VAL A 35 -17.38 -13.01 8.82
N ILE A 36 -16.70 -11.86 8.83
CA ILE A 36 -17.18 -10.67 8.14
C ILE A 36 -17.33 -11.08 6.66
N PRO A 37 -18.52 -10.95 6.05
CA PRO A 37 -18.73 -11.33 4.67
C PRO A 37 -17.75 -10.57 3.78
N ARG A 38 -16.81 -11.27 3.17
CA ARG A 38 -15.91 -10.67 2.19
C ARG A 38 -16.72 -10.27 0.97
N THR A 39 -16.43 -9.09 0.44
CA THR A 39 -17.02 -8.67 -0.84
C THR A 39 -16.72 -9.74 -1.89
N PRO A 40 -17.73 -10.27 -2.60
CA PRO A 40 -17.52 -11.32 -3.57
C PRO A 40 -16.60 -10.82 -4.70
N SER A 41 -15.71 -11.68 -5.19
CA SER A 41 -14.85 -11.31 -6.31
C SER A 41 -15.67 -11.05 -7.58
N PRO A 42 -15.43 -9.92 -8.27
CA PRO A 42 -15.96 -9.65 -9.58
C PRO A 42 -15.76 -10.81 -10.57
N PRO A 43 -16.67 -10.97 -11.55
CA PRO A 43 -16.57 -12.04 -12.53
C PRO A 43 -15.28 -11.92 -13.32
N LEU A 44 -14.78 -13.07 -13.79
CA LEU A 44 -13.58 -13.15 -14.60
C LEU A 44 -13.98 -13.55 -16.03
N GLY A 45 -13.50 -12.80 -17.02
CA GLY A 45 -13.62 -13.20 -18.41
C GLY A 45 -12.79 -14.44 -18.75
N PRO A 46 -12.92 -14.98 -19.98
CA PRO A 46 -12.18 -16.17 -20.41
C PRO A 46 -10.66 -15.97 -20.39
N VAL A 47 -9.93 -17.05 -20.11
CA VAL A 47 -8.46 -17.07 -20.21
C VAL A 47 -8.06 -16.97 -21.68
N LEU A 48 -7.17 -16.04 -21.99
CA LEU A 48 -6.59 -15.88 -23.33
C LEU A 48 -5.22 -16.54 -23.42
N THR A 49 -4.40 -16.40 -22.37
CA THR A 49 -3.10 -17.08 -22.27
C THR A 49 -2.66 -17.21 -20.81
N LYS A 50 -1.61 -17.99 -20.58
CA LYS A 50 -0.96 -18.16 -19.27
C LYS A 50 0.53 -17.85 -19.38
N ILE A 51 1.10 -17.37 -18.28
CA ILE A 51 2.53 -17.14 -18.13
C ILE A 51 2.98 -17.84 -16.85
N LEU A 52 3.88 -18.79 -16.99
CA LEU A 52 4.49 -19.51 -15.87
C LEU A 52 5.87 -18.92 -15.57
N ASP A 53 6.30 -18.94 -14.31
CA ASP A 53 7.63 -18.37 -13.93
C ASP A 53 8.77 -19.05 -14.70
N HIS A 54 8.72 -20.37 -14.86
CA HIS A 54 9.78 -21.12 -15.55
C HIS A 54 9.83 -20.85 -17.08
N GLU A 55 8.79 -20.25 -17.66
CA GLU A 55 8.78 -19.83 -19.06
C GLU A 55 9.42 -18.45 -19.25
N LEU A 56 9.65 -17.71 -18.16
CA LEU A 56 10.31 -16.41 -18.20
C LEU A 56 11.82 -16.60 -18.18
N ASN A 57 12.41 -16.66 -19.37
CA ASN A 57 13.84 -16.40 -19.50
C ASN A 57 14.06 -14.89 -19.72
N GLY A 58 15.02 -14.33 -19.00
CA GLY A 58 15.45 -12.95 -19.18
C GLY A 58 16.63 -12.82 -20.16
N ASP A 59 16.96 -13.90 -20.86
CA ASP A 59 18.29 -14.09 -21.45
C ASP A 59 18.61 -13.16 -22.62
N ASP A 60 17.59 -12.58 -23.23
CA ASP A 60 17.72 -11.56 -24.27
C ASP A 60 18.07 -10.17 -23.72
N ILE A 61 17.82 -9.92 -22.43
CA ILE A 61 18.05 -8.62 -21.78
C ILE A 61 19.46 -8.60 -21.19
N LEU A 62 20.40 -7.80 -21.64
CA LEU A 62 21.76 -7.82 -21.07
C LEU A 62 21.78 -7.61 -19.54
N LEU A 63 22.59 -8.40 -18.80
CA LEU A 63 22.74 -8.24 -17.33
C LEU A 63 23.15 -6.83 -16.92
N SER A 64 23.92 -6.13 -17.75
CA SER A 64 24.32 -4.73 -17.52
C SER A 64 23.16 -3.73 -17.58
N LYS A 65 22.05 -4.11 -18.24
CA LYS A 65 20.80 -3.35 -18.32
C LYS A 65 19.79 -3.74 -17.24
N ALA A 66 20.01 -4.81 -16.48
CA ALA A 66 19.08 -5.28 -15.45
C ALA A 66 19.16 -4.42 -14.17
N LYS A 67 18.72 -3.17 -14.29
CA LYS A 67 18.79 -2.15 -13.23
C LYS A 67 17.80 -1.02 -13.48
N ILE A 68 17.50 -0.27 -12.41
CA ILE A 68 16.82 1.01 -12.47
C ILE A 68 17.85 2.13 -12.68
N THR A 69 17.56 3.04 -13.59
CA THR A 69 18.35 4.25 -13.85
C THR A 69 17.44 5.44 -14.13
N ASN A 70 18.02 6.65 -14.17
CA ASN A 70 17.30 7.87 -14.58
C ASN A 70 16.03 8.13 -13.76
N VAL A 71 16.10 7.89 -12.44
CA VAL A 71 15.00 8.15 -11.52
C VAL A 71 14.72 9.64 -11.46
N GLN A 72 13.48 10.00 -11.71
CA GLN A 72 12.99 11.36 -11.66
C GLN A 72 11.65 11.37 -10.93
N ASP A 73 11.49 12.33 -10.05
CA ASP A 73 10.16 12.61 -9.54
C ASP A 73 9.40 13.51 -10.50
N ILE A 74 8.15 13.17 -10.78
CA ILE A 74 7.36 13.87 -11.81
C ILE A 74 6.07 14.48 -11.28
N ALA A 75 5.51 13.95 -10.20
CA ALA A 75 4.33 14.54 -9.57
C ALA A 75 4.10 13.99 -8.17
N SER A 76 3.25 14.68 -7.43
CA SER A 76 2.67 14.15 -6.20
C SER A 76 1.34 14.81 -5.90
N TYR A 77 0.51 14.17 -5.10
CA TYR A 77 -0.74 14.73 -4.64
C TYR A 77 -1.16 14.17 -3.28
N ASN A 78 -1.98 14.92 -2.56
CA ASN A 78 -2.66 14.42 -1.37
C ASN A 78 -4.14 14.26 -1.64
N TRP A 79 -4.74 13.20 -1.12
CA TRP A 79 -6.18 13.16 -0.92
C TRP A 79 -6.51 13.93 0.35
N ILE A 80 -7.52 14.79 0.31
CA ILE A 80 -8.03 15.48 1.50
C ILE A 80 -9.41 15.00 1.88
N LYS A 81 -9.72 15.13 3.17
CA LYS A 81 -11.06 14.86 3.69
C LYS A 81 -12.04 15.94 3.22
N ALA A 82 -12.81 15.61 2.19
CA ALA A 82 -13.82 16.49 1.60
C ALA A 82 -15.06 15.69 1.17
N ASN A 83 -16.19 16.38 0.95
CA ASN A 83 -17.44 15.75 0.48
C ASN A 83 -17.37 15.32 -0.99
N GLU A 84 -16.54 16.01 -1.77
CA GLU A 84 -16.27 15.72 -3.17
C GLU A 84 -14.83 15.20 -3.34
N PRO A 85 -14.58 14.34 -4.33
CA PRO A 85 -13.23 13.88 -4.64
C PRO A 85 -12.29 15.07 -4.88
N THR A 86 -11.35 15.30 -3.95
CA THR A 86 -10.50 16.48 -3.96
C THR A 86 -9.05 16.13 -3.66
N ILE A 87 -8.13 16.65 -4.47
CA ILE A 87 -6.69 16.48 -4.30
C ILE A 87 -5.96 17.81 -4.22
N ILE A 88 -4.84 17.84 -3.48
CA ILE A 88 -3.87 18.95 -3.49
C ILE A 88 -2.70 18.59 -4.41
N VAL A 89 -2.30 19.48 -5.32
CA VAL A 89 -1.20 19.28 -6.28
C VAL A 89 -0.29 20.53 -6.36
N PRO A 90 1.04 20.41 -6.20
CA PRO A 90 1.74 19.23 -5.71
C PRO A 90 1.36 18.95 -4.25
N GLY A 91 1.25 17.66 -3.93
CA GLY A 91 1.09 17.22 -2.56
C GLY A 91 2.40 17.22 -1.78
N MET A 92 2.31 17.07 -0.45
CA MET A 92 3.44 16.82 0.44
C MET A 92 3.10 15.66 1.38
N PRO A 93 4.02 14.71 1.62
CA PRO A 93 3.85 13.73 2.68
C PRO A 93 3.98 14.40 4.05
N PRO A 94 3.53 13.77 5.15
CA PRO A 94 3.62 14.39 6.46
C PRO A 94 5.10 14.43 6.92
N LYS A 95 5.46 15.48 7.65
CA LYS A 95 6.82 15.71 8.15
C LYS A 95 7.12 14.75 9.30
N TRP A 96 8.28 14.11 9.30
CA TRP A 96 8.76 13.35 10.47
C TRP A 96 8.96 14.27 11.67
N THR A 97 8.17 14.06 12.71
CA THR A 97 8.13 14.84 13.96
C THR A 97 8.03 13.87 15.13
N PRO A 98 9.06 13.06 15.39
CA PRO A 98 8.99 11.98 16.36
C PRO A 98 8.75 12.53 17.76
N THR A 99 7.94 11.83 18.56
CA THR A 99 7.76 12.18 19.96
C THR A 99 9.08 12.03 20.74
N ALA A 100 9.46 13.07 21.47
CA ALA A 100 10.72 13.10 22.22
C ALA A 100 10.72 12.18 23.46
N SER A 101 9.53 11.85 23.98
CA SER A 101 9.33 10.96 25.12
C SER A 101 8.76 9.62 24.70
N SER A 102 9.00 8.59 25.51
CA SER A 102 8.33 7.31 25.33
C SER A 102 6.83 7.49 25.52
N THR A 103 6.06 7.12 24.49
CA THR A 103 4.60 7.29 24.47
C THR A 103 3.96 5.93 24.25
N ARG A 104 2.92 5.62 25.05
CA ARG A 104 2.05 4.48 24.79
C ARG A 104 0.99 4.95 23.80
N LEU A 105 0.97 4.34 22.62
CA LEU A 105 -0.06 4.61 21.62
C LEU A 105 -1.24 3.65 21.80
N ALA A 106 -2.42 4.10 21.40
CA ALA A 106 -3.55 3.21 21.17
C ALA A 106 -3.24 2.30 19.98
N GLU A 107 -3.75 1.08 20.02
CA GLU A 107 -3.70 0.20 18.84
C GLU A 107 -4.53 0.80 17.70
N ASP A 108 -4.21 0.41 16.48
CA ASP A 108 -5.01 0.76 15.31
C ASP A 108 -6.46 0.32 15.53
N ASN A 109 -7.41 1.17 15.14
CA ASN A 109 -8.82 0.93 15.40
C ASN A 109 -9.30 -0.26 14.55
N PRO A 110 -9.69 -1.41 15.12
CA PRO A 110 -10.13 -2.56 14.32
C PRO A 110 -11.41 -2.26 13.50
N ASP A 111 -12.19 -1.27 13.93
CA ASP A 111 -13.40 -0.77 13.24
C ASP A 111 -13.10 0.42 12.31
N GLY A 112 -11.83 0.78 12.14
CA GLY A 112 -11.38 1.84 11.25
C GLY A 112 -11.59 1.51 9.77
N THR A 113 -11.74 2.53 8.93
CA THR A 113 -11.88 2.37 7.48
C THR A 113 -10.52 2.48 6.80
N TYR A 114 -9.89 1.34 6.52
CA TYR A 114 -8.58 1.27 5.86
C TYR A 114 -8.72 0.76 4.43
N TYR A 115 -8.83 1.67 3.47
CA TYR A 115 -9.00 1.27 2.06
C TYR A 115 -7.77 0.55 1.51
N ARG A 116 -8.00 -0.54 0.77
CA ARG A 116 -6.93 -1.22 0.04
C ARG A 116 -6.31 -0.32 -1.03
N ASP A 117 -7.11 0.49 -1.72
CA ASP A 117 -6.66 1.48 -2.70
C ASP A 117 -7.42 2.80 -2.51
N PRO A 118 -6.80 3.80 -1.86
CA PRO A 118 -7.42 5.11 -1.63
C PRO A 118 -7.95 5.77 -2.90
N ASN A 119 -7.26 5.60 -4.04
CA ASN A 119 -7.72 6.19 -5.30
C ASN A 119 -9.04 5.58 -5.78
N ALA A 120 -9.17 4.25 -5.71
CA ALA A 120 -10.40 3.58 -6.09
C ALA A 120 -11.52 3.87 -5.11
N ALA A 121 -11.20 4.02 -3.82
CA ALA A 121 -12.18 4.33 -2.78
C ALA A 121 -12.74 5.75 -2.89
N TYR A 122 -11.87 6.75 -3.10
CA TYR A 122 -12.25 8.15 -3.17
C TYR A 122 -12.74 8.58 -4.56
N PHE A 123 -12.31 7.91 -5.63
CA PHE A 123 -12.76 8.22 -6.98
C PHE A 123 -12.90 6.96 -7.86
N PRO A 124 -13.96 6.16 -7.63
CA PRO A 124 -14.14 4.85 -8.26
C PRO A 124 -14.37 4.89 -9.77
N SER A 125 -14.92 6.00 -10.29
CA SER A 125 -15.17 6.17 -11.73
C SER A 125 -13.87 6.12 -12.53
N TYR A 126 -12.83 6.83 -12.07
CA TYR A 126 -11.52 6.86 -12.73
C TYR A 126 -10.37 6.89 -11.72
N PRO A 127 -9.98 5.74 -11.12
CA PRO A 127 -8.95 5.70 -10.08
C PRO A 127 -7.57 6.23 -10.51
N MET A 128 -7.30 6.31 -11.82
CA MET A 128 -6.05 6.83 -12.37
C MET A 128 -6.12 8.30 -12.81
N GLU A 129 -7.30 8.90 -12.86
CA GLU A 129 -7.45 10.33 -13.22
C GLU A 129 -6.70 11.28 -12.28
N PRO A 130 -6.75 11.12 -10.93
CA PRO A 130 -5.97 11.96 -10.02
C PRO A 130 -4.47 11.96 -10.32
N VAL A 131 -3.96 10.80 -10.72
CA VAL A 131 -2.55 10.62 -11.08
C VAL A 131 -2.21 11.43 -12.32
N VAL A 132 -2.98 11.23 -13.40
CA VAL A 132 -2.72 11.90 -14.68
C VAL A 132 -2.92 13.40 -14.58
N ARG A 133 -3.97 13.87 -13.89
CA ARG A 133 -4.16 15.30 -13.65
C ARG A 133 -3.01 15.91 -12.84
N SER A 134 -2.52 15.22 -11.80
CA SER A 134 -1.39 15.72 -11.01
C SER A 134 -0.10 15.87 -11.82
N ILE A 135 0.15 14.97 -12.78
CA ILE A 135 1.29 15.05 -13.70
C ILE A 135 1.16 16.27 -14.62
N PHE A 136 0.00 16.46 -15.23
CA PHE A 136 -0.21 17.60 -16.11
C PHE A 136 -0.13 18.94 -15.37
N GLU A 137 -0.68 19.03 -14.15
CA GLU A 137 -0.61 20.24 -13.35
C GLU A 137 0.83 20.55 -12.90
N SER A 138 1.59 19.52 -12.47
CA SER A 138 2.99 19.67 -12.07
C SER A 138 3.93 20.08 -13.22
N HIS A 139 3.46 19.95 -14.46
CA HIS A 139 4.22 20.26 -15.67
C HIS A 139 3.51 21.27 -16.59
N ILE A 140 2.60 22.10 -16.07
CA ILE A 140 1.87 23.08 -16.89
C ILE A 140 2.81 24.07 -17.61
N ASP A 141 3.93 24.43 -16.98
CA ASP A 141 4.95 25.34 -17.50
C ASP A 141 6.11 24.64 -18.24
N HIS A 142 6.00 23.33 -18.47
CA HIS A 142 7.07 22.51 -19.01
C HIS A 142 6.57 21.57 -20.11
N ASP A 143 7.43 21.30 -21.10
CA ASP A 143 7.16 20.27 -22.10
C ASP A 143 7.36 18.88 -21.47
N PHE A 144 6.36 18.42 -20.72
CA PHE A 144 6.26 17.01 -20.32
C PHE A 144 5.56 16.22 -21.42
N ASP A 145 6.29 15.26 -21.98
CA ASP A 145 5.75 14.35 -23.00
C ASP A 145 5.32 13.02 -22.34
N PRO A 146 4.02 12.82 -22.07
CA PRO A 146 3.51 11.57 -21.50
C PRO A 146 3.72 10.37 -22.42
N THR A 147 3.87 10.57 -23.74
CA THR A 147 4.01 9.49 -24.73
C THR A 147 5.33 8.74 -24.60
N THR A 148 6.30 9.31 -23.88
CA THR A 148 7.58 8.69 -23.54
C THR A 148 7.49 7.60 -22.47
N ILE A 149 6.34 7.46 -21.79
CA ILE A 149 6.12 6.43 -20.77
C ILE A 149 5.61 5.16 -21.46
N ASP A 150 6.35 4.06 -21.30
CA ASP A 150 5.95 2.75 -21.85
C ASP A 150 4.97 2.04 -20.92
N ILE A 151 5.22 2.09 -19.60
CA ILE A 151 4.43 1.40 -18.58
C ILE A 151 4.08 2.37 -17.47
N PHE A 152 2.81 2.40 -17.08
CA PHE A 152 2.36 3.07 -15.86
C PHE A 152 1.79 2.03 -14.90
N GLY A 153 2.17 2.03 -13.62
CA GLY A 153 1.54 1.17 -12.63
C GLY A 153 1.58 1.73 -11.21
N CYS A 154 1.14 0.95 -10.23
CA CYS A 154 1.39 1.26 -8.82
C CYS A 154 2.48 0.36 -8.25
N GLY A 155 3.17 0.85 -7.21
CA GLY A 155 4.24 0.11 -6.54
C GLY A 155 3.79 -1.25 -5.99
N SER A 156 2.50 -1.40 -5.64
CA SER A 156 1.92 -2.68 -5.24
C SER A 156 1.87 -3.68 -6.40
N THR A 157 1.38 -3.26 -7.58
CA THR A 157 1.26 -4.16 -8.74
C THR A 157 2.63 -4.59 -9.24
N LEU A 158 3.59 -3.66 -9.37
CA LEU A 158 4.95 -4.02 -9.78
C LEU A 158 5.64 -4.88 -8.72
N GLY A 159 5.39 -4.63 -7.44
CA GLY A 159 5.84 -5.51 -6.37
C GLY A 159 5.32 -6.94 -6.56
N ASN A 160 4.02 -7.09 -6.84
CA ASN A 160 3.42 -8.41 -7.01
C ASN A 160 4.07 -9.17 -8.16
N LEU A 161 4.33 -8.48 -9.28
CA LEU A 161 5.06 -9.05 -10.41
C LEU A 161 6.50 -9.41 -10.04
N LEU A 162 7.19 -8.58 -9.25
CA LEU A 162 8.54 -8.89 -8.76
C LEU A 162 8.56 -10.14 -7.87
N ARG A 163 7.58 -10.33 -6.99
CA ARG A 163 7.49 -11.56 -6.18
C ARG A 163 7.26 -12.79 -7.03
N PHE A 164 6.36 -12.68 -8.01
CA PHE A 164 6.07 -13.77 -8.93
C PHE A 164 7.34 -14.26 -9.65
N VAL A 165 8.16 -13.35 -10.21
CA VAL A 165 9.38 -13.76 -10.94
C VAL A 165 10.53 -14.24 -10.04
N ARG A 166 10.49 -13.87 -8.75
CA ARG A 166 11.42 -14.33 -7.72
C ARG A 166 11.00 -15.67 -7.12
N ASN A 167 9.83 -16.20 -7.52
CA ASN A 167 9.23 -17.40 -6.96
C ASN A 167 9.16 -17.37 -5.42
N VAL A 168 8.88 -16.19 -4.87
CA VAL A 168 8.58 -16.05 -3.45
C VAL A 168 7.12 -16.44 -3.29
N GLU A 169 6.84 -17.43 -2.43
CA GLU A 169 5.49 -17.93 -2.19
C GLU A 169 4.53 -16.76 -1.94
N THR A 170 3.52 -16.65 -2.80
CA THR A 170 2.46 -15.67 -2.65
C THR A 170 1.18 -16.42 -2.28
N GLU A 171 0.97 -16.59 -0.97
CA GLU A 171 -0.26 -17.20 -0.43
C GLU A 171 -1.54 -16.49 -0.90
N LYS A 172 -1.40 -15.22 -1.30
CA LYS A 172 -2.53 -14.39 -1.73
C LYS A 172 -2.57 -14.24 -3.25
N PRO A 173 -3.69 -14.62 -3.90
CA PRO A 173 -3.91 -14.26 -5.29
C PRO A 173 -3.94 -12.73 -5.42
N PHE A 174 -3.43 -12.24 -6.54
CA PHE A 174 -3.55 -10.83 -6.89
C PHE A 174 -4.06 -10.70 -8.31
N ARG A 175 -4.68 -9.56 -8.58
CA ARG A 175 -5.15 -9.24 -9.92
C ARG A 175 -5.10 -7.75 -10.19
N PHE A 176 -5.02 -7.41 -11.46
CA PHE A 176 -4.97 -6.03 -11.92
C PHE A 176 -5.49 -5.97 -13.37
N LEU A 177 -6.02 -4.83 -13.74
CA LEU A 177 -6.42 -4.54 -15.11
C LEU A 177 -5.21 -4.01 -15.87
N VAL A 178 -5.20 -4.28 -17.17
CA VAL A 178 -4.24 -3.76 -18.14
C VAL A 178 -5.02 -3.05 -19.23
N GLU A 179 -4.63 -1.82 -19.55
CA GLU A 179 -5.24 -1.02 -20.62
C GLU A 179 -4.17 -0.20 -21.34
N VAL A 180 -4.25 -0.13 -22.67
CA VAL A 180 -3.36 0.70 -23.49
C VAL A 180 -4.02 2.07 -23.72
N VAL A 181 -3.28 3.14 -23.48
CA VAL A 181 -3.66 4.52 -23.82
C VAL A 181 -2.49 5.19 -24.55
N GLY A 182 -2.68 5.53 -25.82
CA GLY A 182 -1.58 5.93 -26.69
C GLY A 182 -0.54 4.81 -26.80
N ASN A 183 0.73 5.08 -26.45
CA ASN A 183 1.77 4.05 -26.38
C ASN A 183 1.91 3.40 -24.99
N THR A 184 1.33 4.01 -23.96
CA THR A 184 1.50 3.59 -22.56
C THR A 184 0.58 2.43 -22.21
N VAL A 185 1.11 1.43 -21.51
CA VAL A 185 0.32 0.36 -20.90
C VAL A 185 0.13 0.63 -19.41
N PHE A 186 -1.11 0.82 -18.99
CA PHE A 186 -1.50 1.05 -17.61
C PHE A 186 -1.78 -0.27 -16.89
N PHE A 187 -1.16 -0.46 -15.73
CA PHE A 187 -1.42 -1.54 -14.78
C PHE A 187 -2.22 -1.00 -13.59
N ILE A 188 -3.51 -1.29 -13.57
CA ILE A 188 -4.49 -0.67 -12.67
C ILE A 188 -4.91 -1.71 -11.64
N ARG A 189 -4.80 -1.35 -10.37
CA ARG A 189 -5.17 -2.26 -9.28
C ARG A 189 -6.65 -2.64 -9.35
N ARG A 190 -6.97 -3.91 -9.09
CA ARG A 190 -8.34 -4.45 -9.19
C ARG A 190 -8.71 -5.24 -7.94
N GLU A 191 -9.18 -4.51 -6.93
CA GLU A 191 -9.78 -5.09 -5.72
C GLU A 191 -11.19 -5.64 -6.02
N ASN A 192 -11.80 -6.33 -5.07
CA ASN A 192 -13.16 -6.88 -5.22
C ASN A 192 -14.22 -5.77 -5.27
N SER A 193 -13.96 -4.67 -4.57
CA SER A 193 -14.73 -3.43 -4.64
C SER A 193 -13.79 -2.22 -4.59
N PRO A 194 -14.14 -1.09 -5.21
CA PRO A 194 -13.38 0.15 -5.06
C PRO A 194 -13.22 0.58 -3.59
N LYS A 195 -14.21 0.26 -2.74
CA LYS A 195 -14.20 0.54 -1.29
C LYS A 195 -13.78 -0.68 -0.47
N GLU A 196 -13.06 -1.63 -1.04
CA GLU A 196 -12.56 -2.78 -0.27
C GLU A 196 -11.63 -2.28 0.85
N VAL A 197 -11.96 -2.65 2.08
CA VAL A 197 -11.20 -2.31 3.28
C VAL A 197 -10.34 -3.48 3.74
N ILE A 198 -9.31 -3.17 4.51
CA ILE A 198 -8.59 -4.13 5.31
C ILE A 198 -9.36 -4.29 6.62
N HIS A 199 -9.80 -5.51 6.91
CA HIS A 199 -10.53 -5.84 8.14
C HIS A 199 -9.56 -6.29 9.23
N ASP A 200 -9.95 -6.13 10.49
CA ASP A 200 -9.18 -6.59 11.66
C ASP A 200 -7.75 -6.01 11.66
N VAL A 201 -7.64 -4.72 11.34
CA VAL A 201 -6.37 -4.01 11.41
C VAL A 201 -5.96 -3.92 12.87
N ARG A 202 -4.89 -4.64 13.20
CA ARG A 202 -4.26 -4.69 14.52
C ARG A 202 -2.84 -4.12 14.45
N GLY A 203 -2.26 -3.91 15.62
CA GLY A 203 -0.94 -3.33 15.77
C GLY A 203 -0.95 -1.80 15.70
N PHE A 204 0.16 -1.23 15.25
CA PHE A 204 0.43 0.20 15.37
C PHE A 204 0.87 0.82 14.03
N GLY A 205 0.45 0.20 12.92
CA GLY A 205 0.88 0.55 11.58
C GLY A 205 0.34 1.90 11.11
N HIS A 206 -0.77 2.37 11.68
CA HIS A 206 -1.39 3.66 11.37
C HIS A 206 -1.22 4.68 12.50
N SER A 207 -1.49 4.27 13.74
CA SER A 207 -1.37 5.09 14.95
C SER A 207 0.05 5.61 15.17
N PHE A 208 1.09 4.82 14.87
CA PHE A 208 2.48 5.26 15.03
C PHE A 208 2.88 6.36 14.04
N PRO A 209 2.69 6.22 12.71
CA PRO A 209 2.86 7.33 11.78
C PRO A 209 2.06 8.57 12.15
N GLU A 210 0.79 8.43 12.52
CA GLU A 210 -0.07 9.56 12.91
C GLU A 210 0.50 10.33 14.10
N ALA A 211 0.99 9.63 15.13
CA ALA A 211 1.57 10.24 16.32
C ALA A 211 2.99 10.82 16.12
N ASN A 212 3.73 10.36 15.10
CA ASN A 212 5.15 10.72 14.89
C ASN A 212 5.39 11.51 13.60
N THR A 213 4.33 11.91 12.92
CA THR A 213 4.39 12.81 11.78
C THR A 213 3.43 13.97 11.94
N THR A 214 3.60 15.03 11.15
CA THR A 214 2.71 16.19 11.16
C THR A 214 2.54 16.70 9.74
N TRP A 215 1.28 16.86 9.31
CA TRP A 215 0.95 17.55 8.07
C TRP A 215 1.33 19.04 8.16
N ASP A 216 2.04 19.56 7.17
CA ASP A 216 2.29 21.00 7.10
C ASP A 216 0.99 21.75 6.78
N ALA A 217 0.90 23.02 7.20
CA ALA A 217 -0.33 23.81 7.14
C ALA A 217 -0.97 23.88 5.73
N ASN A 218 -0.15 23.89 4.68
CA ASN A 218 -0.59 23.95 3.29
C ASN A 218 -1.14 22.63 2.73
N VAL A 219 -1.05 21.53 3.49
CA VAL A 219 -1.64 20.22 3.16
C VAL A 219 -2.43 19.67 4.36
N GLN A 220 -2.91 20.55 5.24
CA GLN A 220 -3.73 20.15 6.39
C GLN A 220 -5.05 19.52 5.91
N GLY A 221 -5.53 18.50 6.63
CA GLY A 221 -6.72 17.73 6.25
C GLY A 221 -6.43 16.63 5.22
N SER A 222 -5.16 16.36 4.91
CA SER A 222 -4.75 15.23 4.09
C SER A 222 -4.98 13.90 4.79
N GLU A 223 -5.49 12.92 4.02
CA GLU A 223 -5.68 11.54 4.44
C GLU A 223 -4.52 10.66 3.97
N THR A 224 -4.03 10.89 2.74
CA THR A 224 -2.91 10.13 2.17
C THR A 224 -2.02 11.02 1.32
N HIS A 225 -0.78 10.60 1.08
CA HIS A 225 0.13 11.23 0.12
C HIS A 225 0.56 10.24 -0.96
N GLN A 226 0.36 10.60 -2.21
CA GLN A 226 0.70 9.80 -3.37
C GLN A 226 1.87 10.44 -4.12
N ARG A 227 2.93 9.65 -4.33
CA ARG A 227 4.12 10.02 -5.08
C ARG A 227 4.10 9.38 -6.46
N ILE A 228 4.58 10.12 -7.48
CA ILE A 228 4.75 9.61 -8.83
C ILE A 228 6.17 9.84 -9.29
N ILE A 229 6.90 8.74 -9.49
CA ILE A 229 8.24 8.78 -10.07
C ILE A 229 8.25 8.10 -11.44
N ARG A 230 9.19 8.52 -12.29
CA ARG A 230 9.58 7.79 -13.51
C ARG A 230 11.02 7.32 -13.44
N TYR A 231 11.31 6.18 -14.05
CA TYR A 231 12.66 5.67 -14.21
C TYR A 231 12.76 4.74 -15.42
N GLN A 232 13.99 4.45 -15.85
CA GLN A 232 14.27 3.41 -16.83
C GLN A 232 14.57 2.10 -16.12
N LEU A 233 13.79 1.07 -16.40
CA LEU A 233 14.03 -0.31 -15.98
C LEU A 233 14.54 -1.11 -17.19
N GLY A 234 15.86 -1.26 -17.28
CA GLY A 234 16.48 -1.65 -18.56
C GLY A 234 16.19 -0.61 -19.63
N ASP A 235 15.55 -1.03 -20.72
CA ASP A 235 15.18 -0.15 -21.83
C ASP A 235 13.71 0.31 -21.76
N VAL A 236 12.98 -0.02 -20.68
CA VAL A 236 11.56 0.31 -20.51
C VAL A 236 11.41 1.56 -19.65
N ASN A 237 10.70 2.58 -20.13
CA ASN A 237 10.36 3.77 -19.34
C ASN A 237 9.13 3.48 -18.48
N VAL A 238 9.35 3.39 -17.17
CA VAL A 238 8.31 3.02 -16.19
C VAL A 238 7.98 4.24 -15.35
N ALA A 239 6.70 4.57 -15.26
CA ALA A 239 6.17 5.48 -14.25
C ALA A 239 5.41 4.67 -13.19
N ILE A 240 5.62 5.00 -11.92
CA ILE A 240 4.89 4.36 -10.83
C ILE A 240 4.28 5.36 -9.87
N ARG A 241 3.09 5.02 -9.36
CA ARG A 241 2.50 5.64 -8.17
C ARG A 241 2.77 4.81 -6.92
N PHE A 242 3.08 5.44 -5.80
CA PHE A 242 3.05 4.80 -4.49
C PHE A 242 2.73 5.79 -3.38
N GLU A 243 2.24 5.27 -2.26
CA GLU A 243 2.07 6.05 -1.04
C GLU A 243 3.40 6.13 -0.28
N ALA A 244 3.69 7.32 0.26
CA ALA A 244 4.84 7.55 1.11
C ALA A 244 4.39 7.95 2.52
N ASP A 245 5.03 7.36 3.53
CA ASP A 245 4.63 7.51 4.94
C ASP A 245 5.08 8.85 5.54
N GLY A 246 6.04 9.54 4.91
CA GLY A 246 6.49 10.85 5.36
C GLY A 246 7.76 11.36 4.68
N TYR A 247 8.28 12.48 5.19
CA TYR A 247 9.60 13.00 4.82
C TYR A 247 10.46 13.46 5.99
N LEU A 248 11.77 13.42 5.79
CA LEU A 248 12.79 13.91 6.73
C LEU A 248 13.18 15.36 6.40
N ALA A 249 12.89 16.30 7.32
CA ALA A 249 13.05 17.73 7.07
C ALA A 249 14.51 18.19 6.85
N ASP A 250 15.47 17.54 7.52
CA ASP A 250 16.91 17.77 7.37
C ASP A 250 17.40 17.45 5.94
N LYS A 251 16.81 16.43 5.31
CA LYS A 251 17.11 16.05 3.92
C LYS A 251 16.53 17.01 2.89
N VAL A 252 15.52 17.81 3.25
CA VAL A 252 14.99 18.89 2.39
C VAL A 252 15.93 20.10 2.41
N GLN A 253 16.39 20.50 3.61
CA GLN A 253 17.25 21.67 3.79
C GLN A 253 18.65 21.50 3.17
N GLY A 254 19.17 20.27 3.13
CA GLY A 254 20.42 19.94 2.44
C GLY A 254 20.40 20.21 0.92
N GLN A 255 19.21 20.30 0.32
CA GLN A 255 19.02 20.57 -1.12
C GLN A 255 18.57 22.01 -1.44
N ALA A 256 18.21 22.81 -0.43
CA ALA A 256 17.77 24.19 -0.60
C ALA A 256 18.83 25.13 -1.21
N LYS A 257 20.08 24.67 -1.40
CA LYS A 257 21.11 25.39 -2.15
C LYS A 257 21.03 25.21 -3.68
N ALA A 258 20.13 24.36 -4.20
CA ALA A 258 20.10 24.02 -5.64
C ALA A 258 18.77 24.29 -6.37
N SER A 259 17.68 24.62 -5.69
CA SER A 259 16.39 24.87 -6.37
C SER A 259 15.50 25.83 -5.60
N ILE A 260 15.84 27.13 -5.66
CA ILE A 260 14.89 28.20 -5.39
C ILE A 260 14.47 28.80 -6.72
N ALA A 261 13.36 28.29 -7.24
CA ALA A 261 12.54 28.91 -8.27
C ALA A 261 11.32 27.99 -8.39
N ARG A 262 10.05 28.37 -8.20
CA ARG A 262 9.30 29.59 -7.88
C ARG A 262 7.94 29.04 -7.41
N HIS A 263 7.21 29.64 -6.48
CA HIS A 263 5.75 29.46 -6.47
C HIS A 263 5.05 30.72 -5.96
N HIS A 264 4.00 31.09 -6.70
CA HIS A 264 3.09 32.19 -6.43
C HIS A 264 2.24 31.93 -5.18
N GLY A 265 1.74 33.01 -4.58
CA GLY A 265 1.00 33.02 -3.31
C GLY A 265 -0.21 32.09 -3.29
N VAL A 266 -0.45 31.53 -2.12
CA VAL A 266 -1.58 30.65 -1.79
C VAL A 266 -2.88 31.47 -1.79
N ASP A 267 -3.96 30.88 -2.25
CA ASP A 267 -5.32 31.29 -1.88
C ASP A 267 -5.77 30.43 -0.69
N GLU A 268 -5.48 30.89 0.53
CA GLU A 268 -5.79 30.16 1.78
C GLU A 268 -7.31 29.92 1.91
N ASP A 269 -8.13 30.76 1.27
CA ASP A 269 -9.58 30.66 1.28
C ASP A 269 -10.08 29.39 0.57
N SER A 270 -9.32 28.87 -0.42
CA SER A 270 -9.67 27.65 -1.15
C SER A 270 -9.59 26.39 -0.27
N LEU A 271 -8.53 26.27 0.55
CA LEU A 271 -8.38 25.17 1.51
C LEU A 271 -9.43 25.26 2.61
N VAL A 272 -9.64 26.46 3.17
CA VAL A 272 -10.64 26.69 4.20
C VAL A 272 -12.05 26.36 3.68
N SER A 273 -12.38 26.73 2.44
CA SER A 273 -13.67 26.40 1.83
C SER A 273 -13.86 24.89 1.65
N ALA A 274 -12.83 24.15 1.24
CA ALA A 274 -12.90 22.70 1.08
C ALA A 274 -13.10 21.98 2.43
N LEU A 275 -12.44 22.47 3.49
CA LEU A 275 -12.57 21.96 4.86
C LEU A 275 -13.91 22.36 5.51
N ALA A 276 -14.40 23.58 5.27
CA ALA A 276 -15.65 24.09 5.84
C ALA A 276 -16.90 23.34 5.36
N GLY A 277 -16.84 22.66 4.21
CA GLY A 277 -17.90 21.77 3.75
C GLY A 277 -18.03 20.47 4.54
N SER A 278 -17.05 20.11 5.38
CA SER A 278 -16.99 18.82 6.09
C SER A 278 -17.60 18.90 7.50
N THR A 279 -18.94 18.93 7.59
CA THR A 279 -19.62 18.73 8.88
C THR A 279 -19.64 17.25 9.27
N ILE A 280 -19.50 16.98 10.57
CA ILE A 280 -19.39 15.65 11.20
C ILE A 280 -20.73 14.92 11.12
N ASP A 281 -21.02 14.34 9.96
CA ASP A 281 -22.03 13.30 9.81
C ASP A 281 -21.49 12.25 8.85
N ALA A 282 -21.75 10.97 9.15
CA ALA A 282 -21.13 9.82 8.49
C ALA A 282 -21.03 10.02 6.95
N MET A 283 -19.78 10.21 6.48
CA MET A 283 -19.47 10.68 5.13
C MET A 283 -20.02 9.72 4.07
N LYS A 284 -21.12 10.12 3.41
CA LYS A 284 -21.51 9.55 2.12
C LYS A 284 -20.68 10.26 1.05
N HIS A 285 -19.60 9.64 0.59
CA HIS A 285 -18.95 10.05 -0.65
C HIS A 285 -20.02 10.06 -1.74
N SER A 286 -20.34 11.25 -2.27
CA SER A 286 -21.24 11.38 -3.41
C SER A 286 -20.57 10.76 -4.63
N ASP A 287 -21.35 10.13 -5.51
CA ASP A 287 -20.89 9.66 -6.83
C ASP A 287 -20.68 10.87 -7.77
N SER A 288 -19.93 11.88 -7.31
CA SER A 288 -19.53 13.00 -8.14
C SER A 288 -18.55 12.50 -9.19
N ASN A 289 -18.81 12.86 -10.45
CA ASN A 289 -17.95 12.54 -11.58
C ASN A 289 -16.81 13.56 -11.77
N SER A 290 -16.71 14.59 -10.92
CA SER A 290 -15.67 15.61 -11.02
C SER A 290 -14.63 15.46 -9.92
N LEU A 291 -13.36 15.53 -10.31
CA LEU A 291 -12.22 15.63 -9.41
C LEU A 291 -11.83 17.11 -9.22
N ASN A 292 -11.81 17.57 -7.98
CA ASN A 292 -11.38 18.92 -7.62
C ASN A 292 -9.87 18.95 -7.36
N LEU A 293 -9.20 20.00 -7.85
CA LEU A 293 -7.77 20.21 -7.65
C LEU A 293 -7.56 21.51 -6.87
N ILE A 294 -6.76 21.42 -5.82
CA ILE A 294 -6.30 22.57 -5.03
C ILE A 294 -4.80 22.75 -5.27
N GLN A 295 -4.37 23.98 -5.50
CA GLN A 295 -2.97 24.27 -5.74
C GLN A 295 -2.14 24.18 -4.46
N GLY A 296 -1.18 23.27 -4.45
CA GLY A 296 -0.16 23.12 -3.43
C GLY A 296 0.98 24.11 -3.62
N SER A 297 1.67 24.45 -2.53
CA SER A 297 2.66 25.53 -2.50
C SER A 297 4.11 25.08 -2.40
N ARG A 298 4.35 23.79 -2.10
CA ARG A 298 5.68 23.28 -1.78
C ARG A 298 5.87 21.85 -2.27
N TYR A 299 7.13 21.56 -2.58
CA TYR A 299 7.57 20.29 -3.12
C TYR A 299 8.59 19.66 -2.18
N VAL A 300 8.39 18.37 -1.86
CA VAL A 300 9.36 17.56 -1.10
C VAL A 300 10.17 16.72 -2.08
N PRO A 301 11.51 16.77 -2.09
CA PRO A 301 12.31 15.96 -3.00
C PRO A 301 12.28 14.46 -2.65
N GLN A 302 12.36 13.60 -3.67
CA GLN A 302 12.36 12.13 -3.50
C GLN A 302 13.43 11.65 -2.51
N SER A 303 14.57 12.35 -2.46
CA SER A 303 15.68 12.02 -1.56
C SER A 303 15.37 12.16 -0.06
N ALA A 304 14.29 12.86 0.29
CA ALA A 304 13.85 13.11 1.66
C ALA A 304 12.70 12.20 2.12
N VAL A 305 12.07 11.47 1.20
CA VAL A 305 10.92 10.59 1.48
C VAL A 305 11.35 9.33 2.22
N PHE A 306 10.49 8.80 3.10
CA PHE A 306 10.68 7.51 3.76
C PHE A 306 9.44 6.60 3.70
N ASP A 307 9.66 5.30 3.95
CA ASP A 307 8.64 4.29 4.29
C ASP A 307 8.87 3.86 5.74
N LEU A 308 7.84 3.37 6.43
CA LEU A 308 7.85 3.08 7.86
C LEU A 308 7.23 1.71 8.18
N LYS A 309 7.85 1.00 9.12
CA LYS A 309 7.24 -0.17 9.76
C LYS A 309 7.37 -0.17 11.27
N THR A 310 6.36 -0.71 11.92
CA THR A 310 6.35 -1.04 13.34
C THR A 310 6.52 -2.54 13.54
N ARG A 311 7.21 -2.93 14.61
CA ARG A 311 7.36 -4.33 15.03
C ARG A 311 7.32 -4.46 16.55
N THR A 312 6.84 -5.59 17.04
CA THR A 312 6.98 -5.91 18.46
C THR A 312 8.45 -6.13 18.83
N ILE A 313 8.86 -5.64 20.00
CA ILE A 313 10.23 -5.80 20.53
C ILE A 313 10.62 -7.28 20.67
N LYS A 314 9.64 -8.18 20.80
CA LYS A 314 9.85 -9.63 20.86
C LYS A 314 10.54 -10.19 19.61
N LYS A 315 10.32 -9.57 18.43
CA LYS A 315 10.90 -10.02 17.16
C LYS A 315 12.29 -9.43 16.88
N LYS A 316 12.73 -8.42 17.65
CA LYS A 316 13.93 -7.61 17.35
C LYS A 316 15.20 -8.42 17.12
N TYR A 317 15.43 -9.50 17.86
CA TYR A 317 16.69 -10.27 17.76
C TYR A 317 16.83 -11.02 16.43
N ASN A 318 15.72 -11.44 15.81
CA ASN A 318 15.70 -12.18 14.55
C ASN A 318 14.97 -11.39 13.44
N ASP A 319 14.95 -10.07 13.53
CA ASP A 319 14.11 -9.26 12.65
C ASP A 319 14.71 -9.14 11.23
N THR A 320 13.94 -9.58 10.24
CA THR A 320 14.25 -9.49 8.81
C THR A 320 13.47 -8.37 8.09
N THR A 321 12.67 -7.58 8.81
CA THR A 321 11.75 -6.58 8.25
C THR A 321 12.45 -5.65 7.27
N LEU A 322 13.61 -5.11 7.63
CA LEU A 322 14.35 -4.23 6.72
C LEU A 322 14.72 -4.95 5.42
N SER A 323 15.33 -6.15 5.50
CA SER A 323 15.71 -6.93 4.31
C SER A 323 14.50 -7.31 3.45
N ASP A 324 13.37 -7.63 4.08
CA ASP A 324 12.14 -8.05 3.41
C ASP A 324 11.46 -6.88 2.69
N GLN A 325 11.64 -5.66 3.18
CA GLN A 325 11.14 -4.45 2.53
C GLN A 325 12.06 -3.93 1.40
N ILE A 326 13.35 -4.30 1.34
CA ILE A 326 14.28 -3.79 0.30
C ILE A 326 13.74 -3.94 -1.14
N PRO A 327 13.16 -5.07 -1.58
CA PRO A 327 12.59 -5.18 -2.93
C PRO A 327 11.50 -4.13 -3.22
N ARG A 328 10.66 -3.82 -2.23
CA ARG A 328 9.61 -2.79 -2.33
C ARG A 328 10.21 -1.39 -2.39
N LEU A 329 11.20 -1.12 -1.54
CA LEU A 329 11.91 0.16 -1.52
C LEU A 329 12.72 0.39 -2.81
N TRP A 330 13.24 -0.68 -3.42
CA TRP A 330 13.86 -0.65 -4.74
C TRP A 330 12.86 -0.23 -5.82
N ILE A 331 11.67 -0.85 -5.92
CA ILE A 331 10.67 -0.42 -6.91
C ILE A 331 10.32 1.06 -6.71
N ARG A 332 10.10 1.48 -5.46
CA ARG A 332 9.65 2.84 -5.11
C ARG A 332 10.78 3.87 -5.07
N GLN A 333 12.03 3.43 -5.20
CA GLN A 333 13.24 4.25 -5.06
C GLN A 333 13.20 5.12 -3.79
N ILE A 334 12.74 4.55 -2.67
CA ILE A 334 12.65 5.24 -1.38
C ILE A 334 14.01 5.12 -0.66
N PRO A 335 14.66 6.24 -0.31
CA PRO A 335 16.02 6.25 0.21
C PRO A 335 16.11 6.02 1.73
N SER A 336 15.00 6.08 2.45
CA SER A 336 15.00 6.02 3.92
C SER A 336 13.89 5.15 4.45
N PHE A 337 14.19 4.38 5.48
CA PHE A 337 13.26 3.45 6.10
C PHE A 337 13.27 3.64 7.61
N ILE A 338 12.11 3.84 8.21
CA ILE A 338 11.98 3.97 9.66
C ILE A 338 11.46 2.65 10.21
N LEU A 339 12.21 2.05 11.14
CA LEU A 339 11.80 0.85 11.85
C LEU A 339 11.63 1.18 13.33
N ALA A 340 10.41 1.00 13.83
CA ALA A 340 10.03 1.34 15.19
C ALA A 340 9.61 0.09 15.96
N TYR A 341 10.35 -0.23 17.03
CA TYR A 341 9.96 -1.32 17.93
C TYR A 341 9.08 -0.83 19.07
N HIS A 342 8.07 -1.63 19.43
CA HIS A 342 7.22 -1.37 20.59
C HIS A 342 7.14 -2.55 21.55
N GLU A 343 6.88 -2.22 22.82
CA GLU A 343 6.50 -3.17 23.85
C GLU A 343 5.05 -2.91 24.24
N ARG A 344 4.10 -3.68 23.68
CA ARG A 344 2.65 -3.51 23.92
C ARG A 344 2.18 -2.06 23.74
N GLY A 345 2.44 -1.47 22.57
CA GLY A 345 2.14 -0.07 22.24
C GLY A 345 3.06 0.99 22.84
N VAL A 346 4.00 0.63 23.71
CA VAL A 346 5.00 1.58 24.22
C VAL A 346 6.17 1.67 23.24
N PHE A 347 6.30 2.81 22.59
CA PHE A 347 7.45 3.13 21.74
C PHE A 347 8.47 3.92 22.56
N ARG A 348 9.73 3.48 22.56
CA ARG A 348 10.84 4.20 23.19
C ARG A 348 11.69 4.83 22.09
N SER A 349 12.13 6.07 22.28
CA SER A 349 12.85 6.78 21.22
C SER A 349 14.17 6.10 20.81
N ASN A 350 14.81 5.35 21.71
CA ASN A 350 16.00 4.54 21.39
C ASN A 350 15.69 3.23 20.64
N GLU A 351 14.42 2.90 20.46
CA GLU A 351 13.91 1.72 19.75
C GLU A 351 13.33 2.10 18.37
N VAL A 352 13.44 3.37 17.97
CA VAL A 352 13.06 3.88 16.65
C VAL A 352 14.33 4.22 15.89
N THR A 353 14.54 3.55 14.74
CA THR A 353 15.75 3.73 13.93
C THR A 353 15.37 4.26 12.55
N VAL A 354 16.06 5.31 12.11
CA VAL A 354 15.99 5.83 10.74
C VAL A 354 17.18 5.27 9.97
N HIS A 355 16.90 4.39 9.00
CA HIS A 355 17.90 3.76 8.14
C HIS A 355 18.06 4.52 6.82
N ASP A 356 19.30 4.79 6.40
CA ASP A 356 19.61 5.08 5.00
C ASP A 356 19.77 3.76 4.25
N VAL A 357 18.79 3.44 3.42
CA VAL A 357 18.69 2.13 2.75
C VAL A 357 19.24 2.14 1.33
N LYS A 358 19.77 3.27 0.85
CA LYS A 358 20.35 3.35 -0.50
C LYS A 358 21.43 2.27 -0.74
N PRO A 359 22.38 2.01 0.18
CA PRO A 359 23.38 0.97 -0.03
C PRO A 359 22.75 -0.42 -0.14
N ASP A 360 21.73 -0.71 0.67
CA ASP A 360 21.03 -2.00 0.67
C ASP A 360 20.23 -2.21 -0.62
N VAL A 361 19.57 -1.16 -1.14
CA VAL A 361 18.86 -1.18 -2.42
C VAL A 361 19.82 -1.44 -3.58
N ILE A 362 20.98 -0.77 -3.61
CA ILE A 362 22.00 -0.97 -4.66
C ILE A 362 22.58 -2.38 -4.61
N ARG A 363 22.87 -2.89 -3.40
CA ARG A 363 23.34 -4.26 -3.20
C ARG A 363 22.29 -5.27 -3.67
N TRP A 364 21.05 -5.10 -3.24
CA TRP A 364 19.95 -5.98 -3.63
C TRP A 364 19.76 -6.03 -5.16
N GLU A 365 19.77 -4.88 -5.84
CA GLU A 365 19.67 -4.86 -7.31
C GLU A 365 20.82 -5.63 -7.97
N THR A 366 22.05 -5.47 -7.46
CA THR A 366 23.22 -6.16 -7.98
C THR A 366 23.13 -7.68 -7.79
N ASP A 367 22.67 -8.11 -6.62
CA ASP A 367 22.56 -9.53 -6.27
C ASP A 367 21.37 -10.21 -6.98
N ASN A 368 20.32 -9.44 -7.31
CA ASN A 368 19.07 -9.96 -7.89
C ASN A 368 18.91 -9.64 -9.40
N ARG A 369 20.00 -9.30 -10.12
CA ARG A 369 19.93 -8.94 -11.55
C ARG A 369 19.21 -9.96 -12.43
N ARG A 370 19.32 -11.26 -12.12
CA ARG A 370 18.61 -12.31 -12.87
C ARG A 370 17.09 -12.17 -12.74
N ASP A 371 16.61 -11.91 -11.53
CA ASP A 371 15.19 -11.70 -11.26
C ASP A 371 14.71 -10.37 -11.86
N VAL A 372 15.55 -9.33 -11.85
CA VAL A 372 15.27 -8.07 -12.55
C VAL A 372 15.10 -8.28 -14.06
N ARG A 373 15.91 -9.13 -14.70
CA ARG A 373 15.72 -9.50 -16.12
C ARG A 373 14.38 -10.20 -16.34
N LYS A 374 14.03 -11.15 -15.47
CA LYS A 374 12.72 -11.82 -15.54
C LYS A 374 11.56 -10.84 -15.39
N LEU A 375 11.67 -9.87 -14.48
CA LEU A 375 10.66 -8.82 -14.30
C LEU A 375 10.49 -8.00 -15.59
N ILE A 376 11.58 -7.56 -16.20
CA ILE A 376 11.56 -6.83 -17.48
C ILE A 376 10.92 -7.69 -18.58
N ALA A 377 11.31 -8.96 -18.70
CA ALA A 377 10.75 -9.89 -19.66
C ALA A 377 9.23 -10.09 -19.47
N LEU A 378 8.78 -10.23 -18.21
CA LEU A 378 7.36 -10.35 -17.87
C LEU A 378 6.57 -9.10 -18.23
N ILE A 379 7.07 -7.91 -17.88
CA ILE A 379 6.43 -6.63 -18.21
C ILE A 379 6.28 -6.50 -19.73
N ASN A 380 7.34 -6.80 -20.49
CA ASN A 380 7.32 -6.79 -21.95
C ASN A 380 6.34 -7.83 -22.52
N LYS A 381 6.28 -9.03 -21.95
CA LYS A 381 5.35 -10.09 -22.39
C LYS A 381 3.90 -9.66 -22.21
N ILE A 382 3.56 -9.07 -21.06
CA ILE A 382 2.20 -8.54 -20.79
C ILE A 382 1.89 -7.38 -21.74
N SER A 383 2.81 -6.41 -21.86
CA SER A 383 2.66 -5.21 -22.70
C SER A 383 2.49 -5.56 -24.18
N ASN A 384 3.34 -6.43 -24.72
CA ASN A 384 3.25 -6.87 -26.11
C ASN A 384 1.95 -7.65 -26.35
N PHE A 385 1.56 -8.53 -25.42
CA PHE A 385 0.33 -9.31 -25.58
C PHE A 385 -0.91 -8.40 -25.62
N VAL A 386 -1.06 -7.45 -24.68
CA VAL A 386 -2.22 -6.54 -24.69
C VAL A 386 -2.27 -5.68 -25.95
N LYS A 387 -1.12 -5.23 -26.48
CA LYS A 387 -1.08 -4.45 -27.73
C LYS A 387 -1.53 -5.25 -28.96
N THR A 388 -1.51 -6.59 -28.88
CA THR A 388 -2.03 -7.46 -29.96
C THR A 388 -3.52 -7.77 -29.85
N THR A 389 -4.16 -7.49 -28.70
CA THR A 389 -5.60 -7.75 -28.56
C THR A 389 -6.42 -6.63 -29.21
N PRO A 390 -7.57 -6.95 -29.84
CA PRO A 390 -8.41 -5.94 -30.48
C PRO A 390 -8.89 -4.86 -29.51
N GLU A 391 -9.24 -5.25 -28.29
CA GLU A 391 -9.74 -4.33 -27.26
C GLU A 391 -8.63 -3.57 -26.53
N GLN A 392 -7.36 -3.96 -26.70
CA GLN A 392 -6.20 -3.43 -25.97
C GLN A 392 -6.40 -3.35 -24.45
N LYS A 393 -7.18 -4.29 -23.92
CA LYS A 393 -7.58 -4.39 -22.51
C LYS A 393 -7.52 -5.84 -22.05
N LEU A 394 -7.03 -6.06 -20.83
CA LEU A 394 -6.95 -7.38 -20.19
C LEU A 394 -7.16 -7.29 -18.68
N GLU A 395 -7.50 -8.41 -18.06
CA GLU A 395 -7.34 -8.62 -16.63
C GLU A 395 -6.26 -9.68 -16.41
N VAL A 396 -5.28 -9.38 -15.56
CA VAL A 396 -4.24 -10.33 -15.16
C VAL A 396 -4.56 -10.83 -13.78
N GLN A 397 -4.57 -12.15 -13.60
CA GLN A 397 -4.78 -12.79 -12.31
C GLN A 397 -3.65 -13.79 -12.03
N TYR A 398 -3.04 -13.67 -10.86
CA TYR A 398 -2.17 -14.69 -10.31
C TYR A 398 -2.96 -15.66 -9.42
N LYS A 399 -2.68 -16.95 -9.57
CA LYS A 399 -3.08 -18.00 -8.62
C LYS A 399 -1.91 -18.92 -8.35
N ASP A 400 -1.76 -19.30 -7.09
CA ASP A 400 -0.75 -20.28 -6.70
C ASP A 400 -0.96 -21.62 -7.43
N GLY A 401 0.14 -22.26 -7.80
CA GLY A 401 0.17 -23.47 -8.64
C GLY A 401 -0.25 -23.30 -10.10
N ILE A 402 -0.86 -22.17 -10.50
CA ILE A 402 -1.34 -21.93 -11.87
C ILE A 402 -0.48 -20.91 -12.62
N GLY A 403 0.07 -19.91 -11.91
CA GLY A 403 0.82 -18.80 -12.51
C GLY A 403 -0.07 -17.61 -12.88
N LEU A 404 0.38 -16.79 -13.84
CA LEU A 404 -0.34 -15.61 -14.30
C LEU A 404 -1.27 -15.94 -15.46
N GLU A 405 -2.56 -15.78 -15.28
CA GLU A 405 -3.56 -15.88 -16.34
C GLU A 405 -3.84 -14.48 -16.90
N LEU A 406 -3.68 -14.31 -18.22
CA LEU A 406 -4.09 -13.12 -18.96
C LEU A 406 -5.47 -13.40 -19.54
N ARG A 407 -6.46 -12.63 -19.11
CA ARG A 407 -7.88 -12.88 -19.34
C ARG A 407 -8.51 -11.70 -20.06
N LYS A 408 -9.56 -11.97 -20.82
CA LYS A 408 -10.42 -10.89 -21.33
C LYS A 408 -11.08 -10.19 -20.14
N GLN A 409 -11.16 -8.86 -20.17
CA GLN A 409 -11.90 -8.12 -19.15
C GLN A 409 -13.39 -8.46 -19.20
N ASP A 410 -14.03 -8.46 -18.04
CA ASP A 410 -15.48 -8.60 -17.96
C ASP A 410 -16.20 -7.33 -18.47
N ALA A 411 -17.48 -7.47 -18.82
CA ALA A 411 -18.30 -6.34 -19.22
C ALA A 411 -18.48 -5.34 -18.05
N GLY A 412 -18.48 -4.04 -18.35
CA GLY A 412 -18.71 -2.99 -17.35
C GLY A 412 -17.47 -2.56 -16.57
N VAL A 413 -16.27 -3.00 -16.95
CA VAL A 413 -15.02 -2.40 -16.45
C VAL A 413 -14.86 -1.01 -17.08
N THR A 414 -14.84 0.03 -16.24
CA THR A 414 -14.61 1.41 -16.68
C THR A 414 -13.23 1.56 -17.30
N PRO A 415 -13.08 2.35 -18.38
CA PRO A 415 -11.77 2.74 -18.90
C PRO A 415 -10.87 3.37 -17.84
N VAL A 416 -9.56 3.27 -18.05
CA VAL A 416 -8.55 3.78 -17.11
C VAL A 416 -8.66 5.30 -16.88
N LEU A 417 -9.05 6.05 -17.91
CA LEU A 417 -9.15 7.50 -17.91
C LEU A 417 -10.44 7.94 -18.64
N PRO A 418 -10.96 9.14 -18.33
CA PRO A 418 -11.92 9.82 -19.19
C PRO A 418 -11.37 10.01 -20.61
N GLU A 419 -12.26 10.09 -21.60
CA GLU A 419 -11.89 10.14 -23.02
C GLU A 419 -11.00 11.34 -23.38
N ASP A 420 -11.32 12.53 -22.84
CA ASP A 420 -10.54 13.75 -23.06
C ASP A 420 -9.12 13.64 -22.45
N LEU A 421 -9.03 13.06 -21.25
CA LEU A 421 -7.77 12.88 -20.56
C LEU A 421 -6.91 11.78 -21.21
N ALA A 422 -7.54 10.72 -21.70
CA ALA A 422 -6.90 9.67 -22.48
C ALA A 422 -6.33 10.21 -23.80
N ALA A 423 -7.10 11.04 -24.53
CA ALA A 423 -6.63 11.70 -25.75
C ALA A 423 -5.43 12.61 -25.46
N ARG A 424 -5.53 13.46 -24.43
CA ARG A 424 -4.42 14.32 -24.00
C ARG A 424 -3.18 13.50 -23.62
N TRP A 425 -3.34 12.39 -22.91
CA TRP A 425 -2.25 11.48 -22.57
C TRP A 425 -1.61 10.84 -23.80
N ALA A 426 -2.41 10.47 -24.80
CA ALA A 426 -1.94 9.91 -26.06
C ALA A 426 -1.22 10.93 -26.97
N GLY A 427 -1.14 12.21 -26.57
CA GLY A 427 -0.57 13.29 -27.38
C GLY A 427 -1.57 13.86 -28.39
N GLU A 428 -2.83 13.49 -28.30
CA GLU A 428 -3.92 13.93 -29.15
C GLU A 428 -4.61 15.13 -28.50
N GLY A 429 -4.24 16.36 -28.92
CA GLY A 429 -4.98 17.58 -28.53
C GLY A 429 -4.19 18.67 -27.80
N LYS A 430 -3.25 19.32 -28.49
CA LYS A 430 -2.82 20.68 -28.09
C LYS A 430 -3.98 21.66 -28.30
N PHE A 431 -4.87 21.79 -27.31
CA PHE A 431 -5.91 22.82 -27.30
C PHE A 431 -5.41 24.08 -26.58
N ASN A 432 -5.43 25.19 -27.31
CA ASN A 432 -5.15 26.54 -26.82
C ASN A 432 -6.12 26.89 -25.69
N VAL A 433 -5.60 27.22 -24.51
CA VAL A 433 -6.40 27.76 -23.41
C VAL A 433 -6.70 29.22 -23.70
N ASN A 434 -7.91 29.49 -24.19
CA ASN A 434 -8.59 30.79 -24.09
C ASN A 434 -10.11 30.50 -24.10
N GLY A 435 -10.79 30.83 -23.00
CA GLY A 435 -12.25 30.75 -22.85
C GLY A 435 -12.61 30.26 -21.44
N ASP A 436 -12.78 31.18 -20.49
CA ASP A 436 -14.07 31.82 -20.13
C ASP A 436 -14.68 31.15 -18.89
N PHE A 437 -14.10 31.45 -17.72
CA PHE A 437 -14.81 31.28 -16.46
C PHE A 437 -15.83 32.41 -16.33
N LYS A 438 -17.12 32.06 -16.39
CA LYS A 438 -18.20 32.96 -15.98
C LYS A 438 -18.36 32.86 -14.47
N ASP A 439 -17.92 33.92 -13.80
CA ASP A 439 -18.33 34.27 -12.44
C ASP A 439 -19.83 34.56 -12.41
N ASP A 440 -20.60 33.81 -11.63
CA ASP A 440 -21.90 34.26 -11.15
C ASP A 440 -21.89 34.28 -9.62
N LYS A 441 -22.13 35.49 -9.12
CA LYS A 441 -22.08 35.92 -7.72
C LYS A 441 -23.36 35.60 -6.95
N GLU A 442 -23.17 35.57 -5.62
CA GLU A 442 -24.04 36.10 -4.56
C GLU A 442 -25.38 35.41 -4.24
N ALA A 443 -25.45 34.82 -3.04
CA ALA A 443 -26.63 34.89 -2.19
C ALA A 443 -26.25 34.96 -0.69
N LYS A 444 -27.02 35.79 0.02
CA LYS A 444 -26.77 36.42 1.32
C LYS A 444 -26.95 35.53 2.56
N PHE A 445 -26.16 35.86 3.58
CA PHE A 445 -26.47 36.03 5.01
C PHE A 445 -27.82 35.54 5.55
N GLY A 446 -27.73 34.63 6.52
CA GLY A 446 -28.72 34.41 7.57
C GLY A 446 -28.01 34.05 8.87
N SER A 447 -27.93 35.00 9.79
CA SER A 447 -27.47 34.81 11.16
C SER A 447 -28.56 34.12 11.97
N ASP A 448 -28.24 33.08 12.72
CA ASP A 448 -28.99 32.78 13.95
C ASP A 448 -28.08 32.18 15.02
N ASP A 449 -28.27 32.68 16.22
CA ASP A 449 -27.45 32.56 17.42
C ASP A 449 -28.18 31.63 18.41
N GLY A 450 -27.47 30.69 19.06
CA GLY A 450 -28.15 29.69 19.87
C GLY A 450 -27.26 28.74 20.67
N GLY A 451 -26.70 29.25 21.77
CA GLY A 451 -26.82 28.62 23.10
C GLY A 451 -26.24 27.22 23.35
N VAL A 452 -25.07 27.21 23.99
CA VAL A 452 -24.48 26.24 24.94
C VAL A 452 -25.38 25.14 25.54
N ASP A 453 -24.85 23.91 25.60
CA ASP A 453 -25.01 23.03 26.76
C ASP A 453 -23.72 22.21 26.99
N LEU A 454 -23.26 22.19 28.25
CA LEU A 454 -22.07 21.51 28.75
C LEU A 454 -22.52 20.29 29.55
N GLY A 455 -22.05 19.10 29.17
CA GLY A 455 -22.26 17.86 29.93
C GLY A 455 -20.95 17.09 30.07
N GLU A 456 -20.47 17.00 31.31
CA GLU A 456 -19.25 16.32 31.74
C GLU A 456 -19.36 14.78 31.74
N GLU A 457 -18.20 14.16 31.49
CA GLU A 457 -17.60 12.93 32.02
C GLU A 457 -18.47 11.73 32.48
N SER A 458 -18.09 10.54 31.98
CA SER A 458 -17.85 9.39 32.85
C SER A 458 -16.87 8.39 32.23
N ASN A 459 -15.75 8.18 32.93
CA ASN A 459 -14.86 7.02 32.80
C ASN A 459 -15.62 5.72 33.02
N ASP A 460 -15.23 4.66 32.31
CA ASP A 460 -15.20 3.31 32.89
C ASP A 460 -14.14 2.42 32.23
N GLU A 461 -13.43 1.73 33.10
CA GLU A 461 -12.25 0.89 32.94
C GLU A 461 -12.63 -0.59 32.69
N PHE A 462 -11.64 -1.42 32.32
CA PHE A 462 -11.62 -2.90 32.22
C PHE A 462 -12.11 -3.51 30.89
N GLY A 463 -11.40 -4.45 30.24
CA GLY A 463 -10.20 -5.20 30.61
C GLY A 463 -9.67 -6.00 29.43
N LEU A 464 -8.36 -6.27 29.49
CA LEU A 464 -7.53 -6.90 28.46
C LEU A 464 -7.82 -8.41 28.33
N ASP A 465 -7.96 -8.90 27.10
CA ASP A 465 -7.80 -10.31 26.76
C ASP A 465 -6.87 -10.43 25.55
N ASP A 466 -5.71 -11.03 25.78
CA ASP A 466 -4.60 -11.18 24.83
C ASP A 466 -4.92 -12.32 23.83
N GLY A 467 -5.11 -11.98 22.55
CA GLY A 467 -5.28 -12.93 21.43
C GLY A 467 -4.32 -12.60 20.26
N PRO A 468 -3.88 -13.59 19.46
CA PRO A 468 -2.66 -13.49 18.66
C PRO A 468 -2.80 -12.54 17.45
N ASP A 469 -1.72 -11.80 17.23
CA ASP A 469 -1.45 -10.83 16.16
C ASP A 469 -1.62 -11.46 14.75
N ASP A 470 -2.54 -10.94 13.93
CA ASP A 470 -2.57 -11.17 12.48
C ASP A 470 -2.48 -9.81 11.78
N ASP A 471 -1.31 -9.19 11.88
CA ASP A 471 -1.01 -7.91 11.25
C ASP A 471 -1.08 -8.04 9.72
N LEU A 472 -1.98 -7.26 9.12
CA LEU A 472 -1.84 -6.60 7.82
C LEU A 472 -1.09 -7.39 6.75
N ARG A 473 -1.59 -8.58 6.44
CA ARG A 473 -1.12 -9.42 5.34
C ARG A 473 -1.35 -8.75 3.98
N GLY A 474 -0.34 -8.00 3.58
CA GLY A 474 -0.03 -7.64 2.21
C GLY A 474 1.48 -7.44 2.16
N TRP A 475 2.22 -8.55 2.21
CA TRP A 475 3.70 -8.68 2.25
C TRP A 475 4.34 -8.90 3.63
N ASP A 476 3.94 -9.96 4.32
CA ASP A 476 4.83 -10.69 5.23
C ASP A 476 4.63 -12.18 4.90
N SER A 477 5.71 -12.86 4.52
CA SER A 477 5.77 -14.32 4.31
C SER A 477 6.88 -14.81 5.22
N GLU A 478 6.49 -15.28 6.40
CA GLU A 478 7.30 -16.21 7.17
C GLU A 478 6.44 -17.45 7.42
N SER A 479 7.04 -18.59 7.12
CA SER A 479 6.44 -19.91 7.11
C SER A 479 6.12 -20.41 8.52
N GLU A 480 4.84 -20.52 8.84
CA GLU A 480 4.39 -21.47 9.85
C GLU A 480 4.02 -22.78 9.16
N LYS A 481 4.68 -23.88 9.58
CA LYS A 481 4.34 -25.22 9.12
C LYS A 481 2.95 -25.59 9.65
N ASP A 482 1.98 -25.66 8.74
CA ASP A 482 0.63 -26.13 9.03
C ASP A 482 0.59 -27.68 9.11
N PHE A 483 0.20 -28.22 10.26
CA PHE A 483 0.01 -29.65 10.49
C PHE A 483 -1.46 -30.11 10.30
N THR A 484 -2.30 -29.35 9.60
CA THR A 484 -3.75 -29.65 9.48
C THR A 484 -4.18 -30.37 8.20
N ALA A 485 -3.29 -31.12 7.54
CA ALA A 485 -3.69 -32.00 6.45
C ALA A 485 -4.25 -33.35 6.97
N CYS A 486 -5.47 -33.35 7.51
CA CYS A 486 -6.28 -34.57 7.69
C CYS A 486 -7.78 -34.22 7.62
N SER A 487 -8.46 -34.57 6.52
CA SER A 487 -9.92 -34.58 6.46
C SER A 487 -10.47 -35.74 7.30
N ALA A 488 -11.57 -35.50 8.02
CA ALA A 488 -12.19 -36.47 8.93
C ALA A 488 -12.82 -37.70 8.24
N GLU A 489 -12.72 -37.79 6.92
CA GLU A 489 -13.38 -38.83 6.12
C GLU A 489 -12.44 -39.98 5.75
N ASP A 490 -11.11 -39.81 5.83
CA ASP A 490 -10.14 -40.83 5.37
C ASP A 490 -9.03 -41.21 6.38
N CYS A 491 -8.87 -40.52 7.52
CA CYS A 491 -7.87 -40.88 8.54
C CYS A 491 -8.45 -40.88 9.96
N GLY A 492 -8.57 -42.07 10.54
CA GLY A 492 -8.79 -42.23 11.99
C GLY A 492 -7.58 -41.68 12.76
N TYR A 493 -7.73 -40.45 13.24
CA TYR A 493 -6.76 -39.61 13.93
C TYR A 493 -5.80 -40.39 14.86
N CYS A 494 -4.56 -40.64 14.40
CA CYS A 494 -3.50 -41.28 15.20
C CYS A 494 -2.26 -40.40 15.44
N GLY A 495 -2.26 -39.15 14.95
CA GLY A 495 -1.24 -38.15 15.31
C GLY A 495 0.20 -38.42 14.83
N HIS A 496 0.40 -39.31 13.85
CA HIS A 496 1.72 -39.61 13.28
C HIS A 496 1.71 -39.69 11.74
N CYS A 497 1.27 -38.63 11.08
CA CYS A 497 1.51 -38.46 9.64
C CYS A 497 2.69 -37.51 9.45
N SER A 498 3.80 -38.05 8.94
CA SER A 498 4.97 -37.26 8.56
C SER A 498 4.77 -36.68 7.17
N TYR A 499 4.61 -35.36 7.06
CA TYR A 499 5.38 -34.48 6.18
C TYR A 499 5.17 -33.02 6.62
#